data_AF-A0A7C5KXW1-F1
#
_entry.id   AF-A0A7C5KXW1-F1
#
_cell.length_a   1.000
_cell.length_b   1.000
_cell.length_c   1.000
_cell.angle_alpha   90.00
_cell.angle_beta   90.00
_cell.angle_gamma   90.00
#
_symmetry.space_group_name_H-M   'P 1'
#
loop_
_entity.id
_entity.type
_entity.pdbx_description
1 polymer ?
#
loop_
_entity_poly.entity_id
_entity_poly.type
_entity_poly.pdbx_seq_one_letter_code
_entity_poly.pdbx_strand_id
1 'polypeptide(L)'
;MSYDALTLSAITIIFVFIIVIVLVGRNRAATEMRMRNLARNLLMMQSSEDAREICQKIHKKYPDLCAGIDFTFRDEGNGVEIDEWNSDKPRPEV
;
A
#
# COMPACT_ATOMS: atom_id res chain seq x y z
N MET A 1 38.40 -32.11 -10.69
CA MET A 1 37.16 -32.52 -10.01
C MET A 1 36.02 -32.10 -10.93
N SER A 2 35.43 -33.04 -11.66
CA SER A 2 34.28 -32.78 -12.54
C SER A 2 33.07 -32.58 -11.63
N TYR A 3 32.54 -31.36 -11.53
CA TYR A 3 31.23 -31.17 -10.91
C TYR A 3 30.21 -31.79 -11.88
N ASP A 4 29.61 -32.92 -11.49
CA ASP A 4 28.55 -33.54 -12.29
C ASP A 4 27.44 -32.52 -12.52
N ALA A 5 26.92 -32.45 -13.75
CA ALA A 5 25.90 -31.50 -14.17
C ALA A 5 24.66 -31.52 -13.23
N LEU A 6 24.41 -32.69 -12.63
CA LEU A 6 23.39 -32.91 -11.60
C LEU A 6 23.62 -32.05 -10.35
N THR A 7 24.83 -32.03 -9.80
CA THR A 7 25.17 -31.21 -8.62
C THR A 7 25.11 -29.72 -8.93
N LEU A 8 25.53 -29.32 -10.13
CA LEU A 8 25.45 -27.93 -10.57
C LEU A 8 23.99 -27.46 -10.71
N SER A 9 23.12 -28.31 -11.27
CA SER A 9 21.69 -28.03 -11.43
C SER A 9 20.93 -27.98 -10.09
N ALA A 10 21.31 -28.82 -9.12
CA ALA A 10 20.69 -28.81 -7.80
C ALA A 10 20.98 -27.49 -7.05
N ILE A 11 22.23 -27.01 -7.12
CA ILE A 11 22.63 -25.75 -6.47
C ILE A 11 21.88 -24.56 -7.08
N THR A 12 21.76 -24.50 -8.41
CA THR A 12 21.03 -23.39 -9.06
C THR A 12 19.55 -23.38 -8.72
N ILE A 13 18.89 -24.55 -8.66
CA ILE A 13 17.49 -24.66 -8.24
C ILE A 13 17.30 -24.14 -6.81
N ILE A 14 18.17 -24.55 -5.88
CA ILE A 14 18.11 -24.09 -4.48
C ILE A 14 18.28 -22.56 -4.41
N PHE A 15 19.21 -22.01 -5.17
CA PHE A 15 19.47 -20.57 -5.18
C PHE A 15 18.27 -19.77 -5.71
N VAL A 16 17.62 -20.27 -6.77
CA VAL A 16 16.38 -19.67 -7.30
C VAL A 16 15.27 -19.73 -6.25
N PHE A 17 15.09 -20.86 -5.55
CA PHE A 17 14.10 -20.99 -4.48
C PHE A 17 14.32 -19.99 -3.35
N ILE A 18 15.58 -19.79 -2.91
CA ILE A 18 15.91 -18.81 -1.88
C ILE A 18 15.52 -17.41 -2.33
N ILE A 19 15.85 -17.03 -3.58
CA ILE A 19 15.48 -15.71 -4.13
C ILE A 19 13.96 -15.53 -4.14
N VAL A 20 13.21 -16.53 -4.61
CA VAL A 20 11.74 -16.48 -4.64
C VAL A 20 11.16 -16.33 -3.24
N ILE A 21 11.63 -17.12 -2.25
CA ILE A 21 11.16 -17.04 -0.87
C ILE A 21 11.42 -15.64 -0.29
N VAL A 22 12.61 -15.06 -0.52
CA VAL A 22 12.94 -13.72 -0.06
C VAL A 22 12.04 -12.66 -0.71
N LEU A 23 11.80 -12.75 -2.02
CA LEU A 23 10.92 -11.82 -2.73
C LEU A 23 9.47 -11.90 -2.23
N VAL A 24 8.93 -13.11 -2.05
CA VAL A 24 7.57 -13.33 -1.53
C VAL A 24 7.45 -12.82 -0.08
N GLY A 25 8.46 -13.07 0.76
CA GLY A 25 8.49 -12.60 2.14
C GLY A 25 8.49 -11.07 2.24
N ARG A 26 9.31 -10.39 1.44
CA ARG A 26 9.36 -8.92 1.39
C ARG A 26 8.05 -8.32 0.88
N ASN A 27 7.45 -8.93 -0.14
CA ASN A 27 6.16 -8.47 -0.66
C ASN A 27 5.03 -8.64 0.36
N ARG A 28 5.00 -9.72 1.13
CA ARG A 28 3.98 -9.92 2.18
C ARG A 28 4.01 -8.82 3.24
N ALA A 29 5.19 -8.49 3.77
CA ALA A 29 5.33 -7.45 4.80
C ALA A 29 4.88 -6.07 4.29
N ALA A 30 5.26 -5.70 3.07
CA ALA A 30 4.81 -4.45 2.45
C ALA A 30 3.30 -4.43 2.20
N THR A 31 2.73 -5.56 1.78
CA THR A 31 1.29 -5.69 1.52
C THR A 31 0.48 -5.60 2.82
N GLU A 32 0.96 -6.19 3.91
CA GLU A 32 0.27 -6.17 5.20
C GLU A 32 0.19 -4.75 5.79
N MET A 33 1.28 -3.97 5.70
CA MET A 33 1.26 -2.56 6.11
C MET A 33 0.27 -1.74 5.28
N ARG A 34 0.24 -1.94 3.96
CA ARG A 34 -0.73 -1.29 3.06
C ARG A 34 -2.16 -1.65 3.41
N MET A 35 -2.46 -2.93 3.67
CA MET A 35 -3.80 -3.36 4.08
C MET A 35 -4.25 -2.72 5.39
N ARG A 36 -3.35 -2.59 6.39
CA ARG A 36 -3.69 -1.95 7.66
C ARG A 36 -4.05 -0.47 7.48
N ASN A 37 -3.27 0.25 6.66
CA ASN A 37 -3.55 1.66 6.37
C ASN A 37 -4.88 1.83 5.62
N LEU A 38 -5.16 0.94 4.67
CA LEU A 38 -6.40 0.95 3.90
C LEU A 38 -7.61 0.64 4.80
N ALA A 39 -7.51 -0.39 5.65
CA ALA A 39 -8.56 -0.72 6.62
C ALA A 39 -8.85 0.43 7.59
N ARG A 40 -7.80 1.12 8.09
CA ARG A 40 -7.97 2.28 8.97
C ARG A 40 -8.69 3.43 8.28
N ASN A 41 -8.33 3.73 7.03
CA ASN A 41 -8.98 4.78 6.24
C ASN A 41 -10.43 4.43 5.90
N LEU A 42 -10.73 3.17 5.58
CA LEU A 42 -12.11 2.71 5.37
C LEU A 42 -12.95 2.87 6.64
N LEU A 43 -12.41 2.50 7.81
CA LEU A 43 -13.10 2.68 9.08
C LEU A 43 -13.36 4.16 9.39
N MET A 44 -12.39 5.04 9.15
CA MET A 44 -12.57 6.49 9.31
C MET A 44 -13.65 7.05 8.37
N MET A 45 -13.66 6.63 7.10
CA MET A 45 -14.72 7.02 6.16
C MET A 45 -16.09 6.45 6.55
N GLN A 46 -16.14 5.32 7.25
CA GLN A 46 -17.41 4.78 7.73
C GLN A 46 -17.94 5.57 8.94
N SER A 47 -17.06 6.03 9.83
CA SER A 47 -17.44 6.70 11.09
C SER A 47 -17.56 8.22 10.99
N SER A 48 -16.90 8.86 10.00
CA SER A 48 -16.89 10.31 9.83
C SER A 48 -17.53 10.73 8.51
N GLU A 49 -18.55 11.58 8.59
CA GLU A 49 -19.19 12.18 7.43
C GLU A 49 -18.26 13.18 6.72
N ASP A 50 -17.47 13.93 7.48
CA ASP A 50 -16.45 14.85 6.97
C ASP A 50 -15.42 14.13 6.09
N ALA A 51 -14.93 12.96 6.55
CA ALA A 51 -14.01 12.13 5.78
C ALA A 51 -14.61 11.71 4.43
N ARG A 52 -15.91 11.40 4.41
CA ARG A 52 -16.63 11.05 3.16
C ARG A 52 -16.77 12.25 2.24
N GLU A 53 -17.10 13.42 2.77
CA GLU A 53 -17.23 14.64 1.96
C GLU A 53 -15.90 15.03 1.32
N ILE A 54 -14.82 15.03 2.12
CA ILE A 54 -13.47 15.31 1.62
C ILE A 54 -13.09 14.28 0.55
N CYS A 55 -13.29 12.99 0.82
CA CYS A 55 -13.03 11.93 -0.15
C CYS A 55 -13.82 12.14 -1.45
N GLN A 56 -15.11 12.47 -1.38
CA GLN A 56 -15.92 12.76 -2.56
C GLN A 56 -15.45 13.99 -3.34
N LYS A 57 -15.03 15.07 -2.65
CA LYS A 57 -14.46 16.26 -3.31
C LYS A 57 -13.19 15.91 -4.06
N ILE A 58 -12.30 15.12 -3.46
CA ILE A 58 -11.08 14.62 -4.10
C ILE A 58 -11.44 13.75 -5.30
N HIS A 59 -12.35 12.78 -5.14
CA HIS A 59 -12.73 11.84 -6.20
C HIS A 59 -13.44 12.53 -7.38
N LYS A 60 -14.19 13.62 -7.13
CA LYS A 60 -14.76 14.46 -8.20
C LYS A 60 -13.69 15.13 -9.05
N LYS A 61 -12.56 15.52 -8.45
CA LYS A 61 -11.44 16.16 -9.17
C LYS A 61 -10.49 15.12 -9.78
N TYR A 62 -10.27 14.02 -9.07
CA TYR A 62 -9.34 12.96 -9.41
C TYR A 62 -9.98 11.58 -9.16
N PRO A 63 -10.74 11.05 -10.15
CA PRO A 63 -11.53 9.83 -9.99
C PRO A 63 -10.68 8.54 -9.92
N ASP A 64 -9.38 8.65 -10.15
CA ASP A 64 -8.40 7.58 -10.09
C ASP A 64 -7.69 7.48 -8.74
N LEU A 65 -7.84 8.46 -7.85
CA LEU A 65 -7.18 8.45 -6.54
C LEU A 65 -7.98 7.69 -5.49
N CYS A 66 -7.31 6.80 -4.77
CA CYS A 66 -7.88 5.96 -3.73
C CYS A 66 -7.42 6.39 -2.32
N ALA A 67 -8.39 6.56 -1.42
CA ALA A 67 -8.10 6.76 -0.01
C ALA A 67 -7.44 5.51 0.60
N GLY A 68 -6.42 5.71 1.43
CA GLY A 68 -5.58 4.66 2.01
C GLY A 68 -4.44 4.16 1.12
N ILE A 69 -4.36 4.64 -0.13
CA ILE A 69 -3.28 4.32 -1.08
C ILE A 69 -2.59 5.61 -1.53
N ASP A 70 -3.34 6.46 -2.24
CA ASP A 70 -2.82 7.70 -2.84
C ASP A 70 -2.88 8.88 -1.88
N PHE A 71 -3.76 8.81 -0.88
CA PHE A 71 -3.83 9.78 0.22
C PHE A 71 -4.40 9.10 1.47
N THR A 72 -4.07 9.62 2.65
CA THR A 72 -4.56 9.08 3.93
C THR A 72 -5.24 10.17 4.75
N PHE A 73 -6.17 9.76 5.61
CA PHE A 73 -6.86 10.61 6.56
C PHE A 73 -6.30 10.45 7.96
N ARG A 74 -6.34 11.54 8.72
CA ARG A 74 -6.10 11.58 10.16
C ARG A 74 -7.24 12.29 10.85
N ASP A 75 -7.65 11.75 11.99
CA ASP A 75 -8.63 12.35 12.88
C ASP A 75 -7.87 13.21 13.90
N GLU A 76 -8.15 14.52 13.93
CA GLU A 76 -7.58 15.47 14.88
C GLU A 76 -8.52 15.76 16.06
N GLY A 77 -9.63 15.03 16.20
CA GLY A 77 -10.64 15.22 17.25
C GLY A 77 -11.58 16.40 17.03
N ASN A 78 -11.17 17.39 16.24
CA ASN A 78 -11.99 18.53 15.79
C ASN A 78 -12.49 18.36 14.36
N GLY A 79 -12.10 17.28 13.68
CA GLY A 79 -12.40 17.02 12.27
C GLY A 79 -11.42 16.00 11.67
N VAL A 80 -11.64 15.68 10.40
CA VAL A 80 -10.76 14.80 9.62
C VAL A 80 -9.98 15.62 8.61
N GLU A 81 -8.66 15.44 8.59
CA GLU A 81 -7.76 16.09 7.64
C GLU A 81 -7.00 15.08 6.79
N ILE A 82 -6.46 15.54 5.65
CA ILE A 82 -5.52 14.74 4.84
C ILE A 82 -4.16 14.75 5.53
N ASP A 83 -3.69 13.57 5.90
CA ASP A 83 -2.39 13.35 6.54
C ASP A 83 -1.30 13.28 5.47
N GLU A 84 -1.27 12.19 4.71
CA GLU A 84 -0.30 11.98 3.64
C GLU A 84 -0.94 12.15 2.26
N TRP A 85 -0.16 12.70 1.33
CA TRP A 85 -0.52 12.81 -0.08
C TRP A 85 0.57 12.17 -0.94
N ASN A 86 0.31 10.95 -1.39
CA ASN A 86 1.24 10.08 -2.13
C ASN A 86 0.91 10.04 -3.63
N SER A 87 0.14 11.00 -4.13
CA SER A 87 -0.19 11.15 -5.55
C SER A 87 0.68 12.19 -6.24
N ASP A 88 1.02 11.95 -7.50
CA ASP A 88 1.70 12.92 -8.37
C ASP A 88 0.81 14.15 -8.72
N LYS A 89 -0.47 14.12 -8.36
CA LYS A 89 -1.43 15.21 -8.59
C LYS A 89 -1.29 16.30 -7.53
N PRO A 90 -1.65 17.56 -7.82
CA PRO A 90 -1.57 18.61 -6.82
C PRO A 90 -2.61 18.37 -5.72
N ARG A 91 -2.16 18.45 -4.46
CA ARG A 91 -3.00 18.34 -3.26
C ARG A 91 -4.13 19.37 -3.33
N PRO A 92 -5.40 18.95 -3.21
CA PRO A 92 -6.51 19.89 -3.17
C PRO A 92 -6.53 20.66 -1.85
N GLU A 93 -6.92 21.93 -1.91
CA GLU A 93 -7.32 22.70 -0.74
C GLU A 93 -8.73 22.22 -0.36
N VAL A 94 -8.82 21.46 0.73
CA VAL A 94 -10.06 20.90 1.28
C VAL A 94 -10.27 21.39 2.68
#